data_AF-A0A265DT86-F1
#
_entry.id   AF-A0A265DT86-F1
#
_cell.length_a   1.000
_cell.length_b   1.000
_cell.length_c   1.000
_cell.angle_alpha   90.00
_cell.angle_beta   90.00
_cell.angle_gamma   90.00
#
_symmetry.space_group_name_H-M   'P 1'
#
loop_
_entity.id
_entity.type
_entity.pdbx_description
1 polymer ?
#
loop_
_entity_poly.entity_id
_entity_poly.type
_entity_poly.pdbx_seq_one_letter_code
_entity_poly.pdbx_strand_id
1 'polypeptide(L)'
;MTTSAFPKVSPNAAKASIADNNEVNNNVIYNKDLLALWYQPWAETSNSAAKLQCIWLETLNDAFRHEIDFLATMAPVYSKLTHCMLGLNGPLTPESMASCYHQIAGDMSEATFNRMRNVSELSEDFKERIWCEL
;
A
#
# COMPACT_ATOMS: atom_id res chain seq x y z
N MET A 1 -46.33 29.89 -71.50
CA MET A 1 -46.78 29.98 -70.10
C MET A 1 -46.63 28.60 -69.47
N THR A 2 -45.50 28.35 -68.81
CA THR A 2 -45.19 27.10 -68.10
C THR A 2 -45.24 27.39 -66.61
N THR A 3 -46.27 26.90 -65.93
CA THR A 3 -46.51 27.12 -64.52
C THR A 3 -45.55 26.26 -63.69
N SER A 4 -44.62 26.87 -62.96
CA SER A 4 -43.73 26.19 -62.03
C SER A 4 -44.49 25.84 -60.75
N ALA A 5 -44.63 24.55 -60.44
CA ALA A 5 -45.11 24.09 -59.14
C ALA A 5 -43.94 24.08 -58.15
N PHE A 6 -43.97 24.99 -57.18
CA PHE A 6 -43.08 24.91 -56.02
C PHE A 6 -43.48 23.71 -55.15
N PRO A 7 -42.56 22.81 -54.79
CA PRO A 7 -42.87 21.77 -53.82
C PRO A 7 -43.07 22.42 -52.45
N LYS A 8 -44.27 22.24 -51.91
CA LYS A 8 -44.66 22.65 -50.56
C LYS A 8 -43.84 21.79 -49.58
N VAL A 9 -42.76 22.35 -49.03
CA VAL A 9 -42.00 21.69 -47.96
C VAL A 9 -42.95 21.46 -46.78
N SER A 10 -43.20 20.19 -46.48
CA SER A 10 -44.09 19.77 -45.41
C SER A 10 -43.44 20.06 -44.05
N PRO A 11 -44.06 20.86 -43.17
CA PRO A 11 -43.51 21.17 -41.84
C PRO A 11 -43.40 19.95 -40.91
N ASN A 12 -43.93 18.79 -41.31
CA ASN A 12 -43.85 17.55 -40.55
C ASN A 12 -42.47 16.88 -40.66
N ALA A 13 -41.73 17.08 -41.75
CA ALA A 13 -40.38 16.49 -41.91
C ALA A 13 -39.34 17.16 -41.01
N ALA A 14 -39.43 18.49 -40.82
CA ALA A 14 -38.56 19.23 -39.90
C ALA A 14 -38.85 18.92 -38.42
N LYS A 15 -40.11 18.66 -38.06
CA LYS A 15 -40.47 18.25 -36.70
C LYS A 15 -39.97 16.84 -36.36
N ALA A 16 -39.98 15.92 -37.33
CA ALA A 16 -39.45 14.58 -37.17
C ALA A 16 -37.93 14.59 -36.95
N SER A 17 -37.17 15.38 -37.72
CA SER A 17 -35.71 15.45 -37.55
C SER A 17 -35.28 16.16 -36.26
N ILE A 18 -36.04 17.15 -35.78
CA ILE A 18 -35.78 17.82 -34.50
C ILE A 18 -36.08 16.89 -33.31
N ALA A 19 -37.15 16.10 -33.39
CA ALA A 19 -37.47 15.10 -32.37
C ALA A 19 -36.39 14.01 -32.28
N ASP A 20 -35.94 13.50 -33.43
CA ASP A 20 -34.91 12.47 -33.53
C ASP A 20 -33.54 12.99 -33.02
N ASN A 21 -33.17 14.23 -33.36
CA ASN A 21 -31.95 14.86 -32.84
C ASN A 21 -32.00 15.11 -31.31
N ASN A 22 -33.18 15.42 -30.77
CA ASN A 22 -33.33 15.60 -29.33
C ASN A 22 -33.26 14.26 -28.59
N GLU A 23 -33.84 13.21 -29.16
CA GLU A 23 -33.80 11.86 -28.59
C GLU A 23 -32.37 11.28 -28.65
N VAL A 24 -31.65 11.51 -29.75
CA VAL A 24 -30.22 11.16 -29.91
C VAL A 24 -29.31 12.00 -29.02
N ASN A 25 -29.60 13.27 -28.78
CA ASN A 25 -28.82 14.05 -27.82
C ASN A 25 -29.09 13.61 -26.38
N ASN A 26 -30.35 13.33 -26.05
CA ASN A 26 -30.73 12.87 -24.72
C ASN A 26 -30.16 11.48 -24.41
N ASN A 27 -30.14 10.56 -25.38
CA ASN A 27 -29.59 9.23 -25.18
C ASN A 27 -28.05 9.25 -25.08
N VAL A 28 -27.36 10.16 -25.77
CA VAL A 28 -25.91 10.36 -25.64
C VAL A 28 -25.55 10.98 -24.29
N ILE A 29 -26.32 11.97 -23.83
CA ILE A 29 -26.13 12.59 -22.51
C ILE A 29 -26.40 11.58 -21.39
N TYR A 30 -27.51 10.85 -21.47
CA TYR A 30 -27.86 9.81 -20.51
C TYR A 30 -26.82 8.68 -20.44
N ASN A 31 -26.28 8.24 -21.59
CA ASN A 31 -25.21 7.25 -21.62
C ASN A 31 -23.90 7.75 -21.00
N LYS A 32 -23.55 9.03 -21.21
CA LYS A 32 -22.37 9.65 -20.56
C LYS A 32 -22.54 9.74 -19.04
N ASP A 33 -23.72 10.14 -18.58
CA ASP A 33 -24.02 10.24 -17.15
C ASP A 33 -24.07 8.85 -16.49
N LEU A 34 -24.60 7.85 -17.17
CA LEU A 34 -24.63 6.46 -16.70
C LEU A 34 -23.22 5.83 -16.66
N LEU A 35 -22.39 6.10 -17.66
CA LEU A 35 -20.98 5.70 -17.67
C LEU A 35 -20.19 6.39 -16.55
N ALA A 36 -20.43 7.68 -16.31
CA ALA A 36 -19.81 8.41 -15.22
C ALA A 36 -20.24 7.84 -13.85
N LEU A 37 -21.54 7.60 -13.64
CA LEU A 37 -22.07 6.98 -12.42
C LEU A 37 -21.51 5.57 -12.18
N TRP A 38 -21.29 4.79 -13.24
CA TRP A 38 -20.72 3.45 -13.14
C TRP A 38 -19.21 3.47 -12.91
N TYR A 39 -18.47 4.39 -13.54
CA TYR A 39 -17.01 4.49 -13.46
C TYR A 39 -16.51 5.19 -12.20
N GLN A 40 -17.23 6.20 -11.72
CA GLN A 40 -16.78 7.05 -10.61
C GLN A 40 -16.43 6.27 -9.33
N PRO A 41 -17.21 5.26 -8.89
CA PRO A 41 -16.82 4.41 -7.77
C PRO A 41 -15.50 3.66 -8.00
N TRP A 42 -15.24 3.20 -9.24
CA TRP A 42 -13.99 2.51 -9.59
C TRP A 42 -12.80 3.46 -9.65
N ALA A 43 -13.00 4.68 -10.14
CA ALA A 43 -11.97 5.71 -10.16
C ALA A 43 -11.57 6.13 -8.75
N GLU A 44 -12.54 6.38 -7.87
CA GLU A 44 -12.30 6.77 -6.49
C GLU A 44 -11.67 5.62 -5.67
N THR A 45 -12.15 4.39 -5.83
CA THR A 45 -11.58 3.21 -5.15
C THR A 45 -10.19 2.83 -5.65
N SER A 46 -9.88 3.05 -6.93
CA SER A 46 -8.53 2.79 -7.45
C SER A 46 -7.49 3.71 -6.81
N ASN A 47 -7.87 4.96 -6.52
CA ASN A 47 -7.00 5.93 -5.87
C ASN A 47 -6.77 5.56 -4.39
N SER A 48 -7.84 5.24 -3.65
CA SER A 48 -7.71 4.81 -2.26
C SER A 48 -6.99 3.47 -2.09
N ALA A 49 -7.21 2.51 -3.00
CA ALA A 49 -6.50 1.24 -3.01
C ALA A 49 -4.99 1.43 -3.29
N ALA A 50 -4.64 2.32 -4.22
CA ALA A 50 -3.24 2.65 -4.49
C ALA A 50 -2.56 3.31 -3.28
N LYS A 51 -3.26 4.23 -2.60
CA LYS A 51 -2.77 4.88 -1.36
C LYS A 51 -2.55 3.86 -0.24
N LEU A 52 -3.49 2.95 -0.04
CA LEU A 52 -3.35 1.88 0.94
C LEU A 52 -2.17 0.94 0.60
N GLN A 53 -1.98 0.61 -0.67
CA GLN A 53 -0.83 -0.18 -1.14
C GLN A 53 0.50 0.53 -0.85
N CYS A 54 0.58 1.84 -1.06
CA CYS A 54 1.76 2.63 -0.70
C CYS A 54 2.04 2.58 0.81
N ILE A 55 1.03 2.82 1.64
CA ILE A 55 1.16 2.74 3.11
C ILE A 55 1.66 1.34 3.53
N TRP A 56 1.11 0.28 2.94
CA TRP A 56 1.55 -1.09 3.20
C TRP A 56 3.02 -1.33 2.85
N LEU A 57 3.46 -0.86 1.68
CA LEU A 57 4.84 -1.01 1.23
C LEU A 57 5.82 -0.20 2.09
N GLU A 58 5.43 1.00 2.52
CA GLU A 58 6.23 1.83 3.43
C GLU A 58 6.39 1.15 4.79
N THR A 59 5.30 0.65 5.39
CA THR A 59 5.35 -0.09 6.65
C THR A 59 6.18 -1.37 6.54
N LEU A 60 6.06 -2.13 5.45
CA LEU A 60 6.90 -3.30 5.21
C LEU A 60 8.39 -2.92 5.14
N ASN A 61 8.70 -1.84 4.43
CA ASN A 61 10.07 -1.37 4.31
C ASN A 61 10.65 -0.91 5.65
N ASP A 62 9.87 -0.25 6.50
CA ASP A 62 10.28 0.11 7.87
C ASP A 62 10.47 -1.13 8.76
N ALA A 63 9.60 -2.14 8.64
CA ALA A 63 9.77 -3.42 9.32
C ALA A 63 11.07 -4.13 8.89
N PHE A 64 11.36 -4.17 7.59
CA PHE A 64 12.61 -4.76 7.08
C PHE A 64 13.85 -4.05 7.61
N ARG A 65 13.83 -2.71 7.74
CA ARG A 65 14.94 -1.97 8.33
C ARG A 65 15.21 -2.41 9.77
N HIS A 66 14.17 -2.53 10.59
CA HIS A 66 14.33 -3.01 11.97
C HIS A 66 14.85 -4.46 12.05
N GLU A 67 14.41 -5.32 11.14
CA GLU A 67 14.94 -6.70 11.08
C GLU A 67 16.41 -6.73 10.67
N ILE A 68 16.82 -5.90 9.71
CA ILE A 68 18.23 -5.78 9.30
C ILE A 68 19.08 -5.24 10.46
N ASP A 69 18.61 -4.22 11.18
CA ASP A 69 19.30 -3.66 12.35
C ASP A 69 19.43 -4.69 13.48
N PHE A 70 18.38 -5.48 13.72
CA PHE A 70 18.43 -6.59 14.67
C PHE A 70 19.47 -7.64 14.26
N LEU A 71 19.46 -8.05 12.99
CA LEU A 71 20.45 -9.02 12.47
C LEU A 71 21.88 -8.49 12.58
N ALA A 72 22.09 -7.20 12.28
CA ALA A 72 23.39 -6.55 12.45
C ALA A 72 23.83 -6.52 13.91
N THR A 73 22.90 -6.29 14.85
CA THR A 73 23.15 -6.33 16.30
C THR A 73 23.48 -7.73 16.80
N MET A 74 22.82 -8.75 16.26
CA MET A 74 23.02 -10.15 16.65
C MET A 74 24.28 -10.79 16.05
N ALA A 75 24.72 -10.35 14.87
CA ALA A 75 25.93 -10.87 14.21
C ALA A 75 27.18 -10.92 15.12
N PRO A 76 27.57 -9.84 15.84
CA PRO A 76 28.70 -9.90 16.76
C PRO A 76 28.43 -10.81 17.96
N VAL A 77 27.18 -10.94 18.42
CA VAL A 77 26.81 -11.81 19.55
C VAL A 77 27.02 -13.29 19.18
N TYR A 78 26.63 -13.69 17.96
CA TYR A 78 26.93 -15.03 17.45
C TYR A 78 28.43 -15.28 17.30
N SER A 79 29.19 -14.28 16.81
CA SER A 79 30.65 -14.37 16.77
C SER A 79 31.24 -14.59 18.17
N LYS A 80 30.83 -13.80 19.17
CA LYS A 80 31.26 -13.96 20.57
C LYS A 80 30.92 -15.36 21.11
N LEU A 81 29.72 -15.86 20.82
CA LEU A 81 29.29 -17.21 21.22
C LEU A 81 30.21 -18.29 20.65
N THR A 82 30.53 -18.21 19.35
CA THR A 82 31.47 -19.12 18.72
C THR A 82 32.86 -19.03 19.37
N HIS A 83 33.36 -17.82 19.65
CA HIS A 83 34.65 -17.64 20.31
C HIS A 83 34.69 -18.26 21.71
N CYS A 84 33.60 -18.14 22.47
CA CYS A 84 33.50 -18.76 23.80
C CYS A 84 33.40 -20.27 23.76
N MET A 85 32.69 -20.83 22.78
CA MET A 85 32.57 -22.28 22.61
C MET A 85 33.85 -22.93 22.12
N LEU A 86 34.64 -22.21 21.31
CA LEU A 86 35.91 -22.69 20.77
C LEU A 86 37.13 -22.37 21.66
N GLY A 87 36.94 -21.68 22.78
CA GLY A 87 38.03 -21.30 23.67
C GLY A 87 39.00 -20.26 23.07
N LEU A 88 38.55 -19.50 22.08
CA LEU A 88 39.38 -18.47 21.42
C LEU A 88 39.58 -17.21 22.29
N ASN A 89 38.81 -17.09 23.38
CA ASN A 89 38.87 -15.96 24.32
C ASN A 89 39.80 -16.17 25.53
N GLY A 90 40.53 -17.29 25.61
CA GLY A 90 41.48 -17.56 26.70
C GLY A 90 41.32 -18.93 27.35
N PRO A 91 41.88 -19.13 28.55
CA PRO A 91 41.81 -20.42 29.26
C PRO A 91 40.36 -20.88 29.43
N LEU A 92 40.09 -22.10 28.97
CA LEU A 92 38.76 -22.72 29.03
C LEU A 92 38.48 -23.20 30.46
N THR A 93 38.09 -22.29 31.34
CA THR A 93 37.65 -22.62 32.69
C THR A 93 36.11 -22.67 32.74
N PRO A 94 35.50 -23.52 33.58
CA PRO A 94 34.05 -23.55 33.73
C PRO A 94 33.45 -22.18 34.10
N GLU A 95 34.18 -21.39 34.88
CA GLU A 95 33.78 -20.04 35.29
C GLU A 95 33.82 -19.04 34.11
N SER A 96 34.86 -19.07 33.27
CA SER A 96 34.94 -18.19 32.10
C SER A 96 33.88 -18.53 31.04
N MET A 97 33.56 -19.82 30.89
CA MET A 97 32.47 -20.27 30.03
C MET A 97 31.10 -19.78 30.55
N ALA A 98 30.82 -19.98 31.84
CA ALA A 98 29.55 -19.56 32.44
C ALA A 98 29.35 -18.04 32.35
N SER A 99 30.41 -17.26 32.62
CA SER A 99 30.40 -15.81 32.49
C SER A 99 30.12 -15.39 31.04
N CYS A 100 30.79 -16.00 30.06
CA CYS A 100 30.55 -15.67 28.67
C CYS A 100 29.11 -16.01 28.23
N TYR A 101 28.57 -17.17 28.64
CA TYR A 101 27.18 -17.53 28.37
C TYR A 101 26.20 -16.53 28.95
N HIS A 102 26.40 -16.10 30.19
CA HIS A 102 25.56 -15.08 30.82
C HIS A 102 25.60 -13.76 30.06
N GLN A 103 26.78 -13.33 29.62
CA GLN A 103 26.90 -12.11 28.83
C GLN A 103 26.18 -12.23 27.49
N ILE A 104 26.37 -13.33 26.77
CA ILE A 104 25.70 -13.58 25.48
C ILE A 104 24.18 -13.64 25.65
N ALA A 105 23.70 -14.36 26.67
CA ALA A 105 22.27 -14.42 26.95
C ALA A 105 21.70 -13.04 27.28
N GLY A 106 22.46 -12.21 28.00
CA GLY A 106 22.13 -10.80 28.23
C GLY A 106 22.01 -10.01 26.93
N ASP A 107 23.08 -9.98 26.13
CA ASP A 107 23.15 -9.27 24.84
C ASP A 107 22.01 -9.71 23.89
N MET A 108 21.73 -11.01 23.79
CA MET A 108 20.64 -11.55 22.96
C MET A 108 19.25 -11.16 23.48
N SER A 109 19.06 -11.18 24.81
CA SER A 109 17.77 -10.85 25.43
C SER A 109 17.44 -9.37 25.25
N GLU A 110 18.43 -8.50 25.39
CA GLU A 110 18.29 -7.05 25.18
C GLU A 110 17.97 -6.74 23.72
N ALA A 111 18.72 -7.32 22.77
CA ALA A 111 18.46 -7.15 21.34
C ALA A 111 17.05 -7.62 20.96
N THR A 112 16.58 -8.74 21.53
CA THR A 112 15.23 -9.27 21.30
C THR A 112 14.16 -8.35 21.87
N PHE A 113 14.37 -7.81 23.08
CA PHE A 113 13.43 -6.87 23.70
C PHE A 113 13.32 -5.57 22.89
N ASN A 114 14.45 -5.04 22.42
CA ASN A 114 14.47 -3.86 21.55
C ASN A 114 13.74 -4.11 20.23
N ARG A 115 13.93 -5.28 19.60
CA ARG A 115 13.17 -5.67 18.41
C ARG A 115 11.66 -5.70 18.69
N MET A 116 11.24 -6.32 19.80
CA MET A 116 9.82 -6.43 20.15
C MET A 116 9.19 -5.04 20.39
N ARG A 117 9.92 -4.13 21.03
CA ARG A 117 9.52 -2.73 21.19
C ARG A 117 9.32 -2.04 19.83
N ASN A 118 10.30 -2.12 18.93
CA ASN A 118 10.21 -1.49 17.61
C ASN A 118 9.04 -2.05 16.78
N VAL A 119 8.81 -3.36 16.83
CA VAL A 119 7.67 -4.00 16.14
C VAL A 119 6.33 -3.53 16.73
N SER A 120 6.26 -3.32 18.05
CA SER A 120 5.04 -2.80 18.68
C SER A 120 4.72 -1.36 18.26
N GLU A 121 5.74 -0.52 18.06
CA GLU A 121 5.58 0.87 17.60
C GLU A 121 5.11 0.92 16.14
N LEU A 122 5.69 0.11 15.25
CA LEU A 122 5.26 0.01 13.85
C LEU A 122 3.78 -0.35 13.69
N SER A 123 3.26 -1.20 14.56
CA SER A 123 1.85 -1.62 14.50
C SER A 123 0.90 -0.45 14.76
N GLU A 124 1.23 0.42 15.73
CA GLU A 124 0.40 1.59 16.02
C GLU A 124 0.55 2.67 14.93
N ASP A 125 1.78 2.92 14.46
CA ASP A 125 2.03 3.85 13.34
C ASP A 125 1.27 3.45 12.07
N PHE A 126 1.23 2.16 11.76
CA PHE A 126 0.50 1.65 10.60
C PHE A 126 -1.02 1.88 10.73
N LYS A 127 -1.58 1.61 11.91
CA LYS A 127 -3.01 1.86 12.17
C LYS A 127 -3.33 3.34 12.06
N GLU A 128 -2.47 4.21 12.59
CA GLU A 128 -2.62 5.66 12.48
C GLU A 128 -2.58 6.12 11.02
N ARG A 129 -1.59 5.67 10.23
CA ARG A 129 -1.49 6.01 8.80
C ARG A 129 -2.71 5.54 7.99
N ILE A 130 -3.25 4.37 8.29
CA ILE A 130 -4.50 3.91 7.66
C ILE A 130 -5.66 4.83 8.05
N TRP A 131 -5.81 5.16 9.34
CA TRP A 131 -6.90 6.02 9.81
C TRP A 131 -6.85 7.44 9.26
N CYS A 132 -5.67 7.98 8.96
CA CYS A 132 -5.54 9.31 8.35
C CYS A 132 -5.91 9.33 6.85
N GLU A 133 -5.83 8.19 6.17
CA GLU A 133 -6.04 8.10 4.71
C GLU A 133 -7.45 7.60 4.33
N LEU A 134 -8.18 6.99 5.27
CA LEU A 134 -9.56 6.53 5.15
C LEU A 134 -10.57 7.65 5.45
#